data_AF-A0A7X7K8Y7-F1
#
_entry.id   AF-A0A7X7K8Y7-F1
#
_cell.length_a   1.000
_cell.length_b   1.000
_cell.length_c   1.000
_cell.angle_alpha   90.00
_cell.angle_beta   90.00
_cell.angle_gamma   90.00
#
_symmetry.space_group_name_H-M   'P 1'
#
loop_
_entity.id
_entity.type
_entity.pdbx_description
1 polymer ?
#
loop_
_entity_poly.entity_id
_entity_poly.type
_entity_poly.pdbx_seq_one_letter_code
_entity_poly.pdbx_strand_id
1 'polypeptide(L)'
;MVRRHPYLTVSVLLAVVVIAVVVVLSRPGADLPAVAAPVATSASPTLATPGPVTPEPEPSTGGPEAPSDAPAPDESSPSPDPEDEAADADVDLDPDFDVLDPVELDEDAKFEDGVQARLVALERTEVGAKGPGETVGSGVLVTVEIENTTDEAISLDEVVVDFYD
;
A
#
# COMPACT_ATOMS: atom_id res chain seq x y z
N MET A 1 -4.92 24.94 64.99
CA MET A 1 -4.17 23.78 64.46
C MET A 1 -4.34 23.74 62.96
N VAL A 2 -3.31 24.12 62.20
CA VAL A 2 -3.34 24.12 60.73
C VAL A 2 -3.24 22.68 60.28
N ARG A 3 -4.33 22.10 59.76
CA ARG A 3 -4.29 20.84 59.01
C ARG A 3 -3.47 21.11 57.76
N ARG A 4 -2.17 20.83 57.86
CA ARG A 4 -1.26 20.78 56.71
C ARG A 4 -1.86 19.77 55.74
N HIS A 5 -2.02 20.16 54.48
CA HIS A 5 -2.48 19.30 53.40
C HIS A 5 -1.23 18.68 52.77
N PRO A 6 -0.68 17.57 53.31
CA PRO A 6 0.57 16.99 52.82
C PRO A 6 0.49 16.67 51.32
N TYR A 7 -0.70 16.30 50.85
CA TYR A 7 -1.02 16.04 49.45
C TYR A 7 -0.77 17.24 48.54
N LEU A 8 -1.08 18.46 49.00
CA LEU A 8 -0.92 19.67 48.19
C LEU A 8 0.57 20.01 48.00
N THR A 9 1.38 19.84 49.05
CA THR A 9 2.85 19.95 48.96
C THR A 9 3.48 18.90 48.05
N VAL A 10 3.01 17.64 48.09
CA VAL A 10 3.53 16.56 47.24
C VAL A 10 3.17 16.81 45.77
N SER A 11 1.93 17.22 45.47
CA SER A 11 1.51 17.54 44.11
C SER A 11 2.26 18.73 43.51
N VAL A 12 2.52 19.78 44.29
CA VAL A 12 3.31 20.93 43.82
C VAL A 12 4.75 20.52 43.52
N LEU A 13 5.36 19.69 44.37
CA LEU A 13 6.73 19.24 44.17
C LEU A 13 6.85 18.34 42.92
N LEU A 14 5.88 17.46 42.70
CA LEU A 14 5.80 16.63 41.49
C LEU A 14 5.68 17.50 40.23
N ALA A 15 4.80 18.50 40.23
CA ALA A 15 4.61 19.40 39.09
C ALA A 15 5.90 20.16 38.74
N VAL A 16 6.65 20.63 39.74
CA VAL A 16 7.93 21.32 39.53
C VAL A 16 8.97 20.40 38.89
N VAL A 17 9.03 19.12 39.31
CA VAL A 17 9.95 18.14 38.74
C VAL A 17 9.61 17.86 37.27
N VAL A 18 8.32 17.67 36.94
CA VAL A 18 7.87 17.45 35.56
C VAL A 18 8.23 18.63 34.67
N ILE A 19 7.97 19.87 35.12
CA ILE A 19 8.31 21.08 34.36
C ILE A 19 9.83 21.17 34.13
N ALA A 20 10.65 20.86 35.14
CA ALA A 20 12.10 20.89 35.01
C ALA A 20 12.61 19.87 33.97
N VAL A 21 12.03 18.67 33.93
CA VAL A 21 12.38 17.63 32.95
C VAL A 21 12.01 18.06 31.53
N VAL A 22 10.81 18.60 31.34
CA VAL A 22 10.36 19.10 30.02
C VAL A 22 11.30 20.22 29.53
N VAL A 23 11.66 21.18 30.39
CA VAL A 23 12.57 22.28 30.01
C VAL A 23 13.97 21.79 29.65
N VAL A 24 14.47 20.72 30.28
CA VAL A 24 15.78 20.14 29.95
C VAL A 24 15.73 19.38 28.62
N LEU A 25 14.66 18.62 28.37
CA LEU A 25 14.48 17.85 27.12
C LEU A 25 14.16 18.74 25.92
N SER A 26 13.49 19.87 26.12
CA SER A 26 13.15 20.81 25.04
C SER A 26 14.27 21.79 24.70
N ARG A 27 15.50 21.62 25.21
CA ARG A 27 16.62 22.48 24.78
C ARG A 27 17.02 22.10 23.35
N PRO A 28 16.83 22.97 22.35
CA PRO A 28 17.33 22.72 21.01
C PRO A 28 18.87 22.75 21.07
N GLY A 29 19.48 21.64 20.66
CA GLY A 29 20.92 21.52 20.51
C GLY A 29 21.45 22.58 19.54
N ALA A 30 22.50 23.25 19.99
CA ALA A 30 23.19 24.33 19.30
C ALA A 30 23.86 23.88 17.99
N ASP A 31 24.12 24.89 17.15
CA ASP A 31 24.62 24.92 15.78
C ASP A 31 25.65 23.87 15.31
N LEU A 32 25.48 23.52 14.04
CA LEU A 32 26.34 22.74 13.15
C LEU A 32 27.75 23.34 12.99
N PRO A 33 28.72 22.51 12.59
CA PRO A 33 29.62 22.94 11.53
C PRO A 33 29.32 22.17 10.22
N ALA A 34 28.99 22.94 9.18
CA ALA A 34 28.99 22.50 7.80
C ALA A 34 30.38 21.97 7.41
N VAL A 35 30.47 20.71 7.01
CA VAL A 35 31.67 20.11 6.41
C VAL A 35 31.44 19.96 4.91
N ALA A 36 32.44 20.43 4.18
CA ALA A 36 32.46 20.75 2.76
C ALA A 36 32.13 19.57 1.83
N ALA A 37 31.42 19.89 0.74
CA ALA A 37 31.28 19.05 -0.44
C ALA A 37 32.61 18.94 -1.20
N PRO A 38 33.05 17.73 -1.59
CA PRO A 38 34.07 17.60 -2.63
C PRO A 38 33.44 17.49 -4.02
N VAL A 39 33.70 18.53 -4.81
CA VAL A 39 34.05 18.55 -6.25
C VAL A 39 33.45 17.48 -7.18
N ALA A 40 32.65 17.97 -8.13
CA ALA A 40 32.26 17.28 -9.34
C ALA A 40 33.48 16.82 -10.15
N THR A 41 33.62 15.51 -10.36
CA THR A 41 34.52 14.98 -11.39
C THR A 41 33.77 15.01 -12.72
N SER A 42 34.23 15.89 -13.61
CA SER A 42 33.82 15.97 -15.01
C SER A 42 34.24 14.70 -15.74
N ALA A 43 33.29 13.80 -16.03
CA ALA A 43 33.50 12.69 -16.95
C ALA A 43 33.14 13.17 -18.36
N SER A 44 34.15 13.28 -19.23
CA SER A 44 33.99 13.58 -20.65
C SER A 44 33.15 12.49 -21.35
N PRO A 45 32.24 12.83 -22.27
CA PRO A 45 31.60 11.82 -23.10
C PRO A 45 32.60 11.28 -24.14
N THR A 46 32.97 10.01 -24.00
CA THR A 46 33.63 9.27 -25.08
C THR A 46 32.63 9.07 -26.22
N LEU A 47 32.95 9.64 -27.38
CA LEU A 47 32.20 9.44 -28.62
C LEU A 47 32.19 7.95 -28.98
N ALA A 48 30.98 7.41 -29.19
CA ALA A 48 30.77 6.06 -29.65
C ALA A 48 31.41 5.85 -31.03
N THR A 49 32.29 4.85 -31.13
CA THR A 49 32.68 4.22 -32.39
C THR A 49 31.43 3.54 -32.99
N PRO A 50 31.04 3.80 -34.25
CA PRO A 50 30.06 2.98 -34.92
C PRO A 50 30.64 1.58 -35.17
N GLY A 51 30.03 0.56 -34.56
CA GLY A 51 30.30 -0.85 -34.85
C GLY A 51 29.77 -1.25 -36.23
N PRO A 52 30.24 -2.39 -36.78
CA PRO A 52 29.92 -2.83 -38.13
C PRO A 52 28.43 -3.15 -38.30
N VAL A 53 27.89 -2.76 -39.45
CA VAL A 53 26.52 -3.04 -39.90
C VAL A 53 26.23 -4.54 -39.93
N THR A 54 25.20 -4.97 -39.20
CA THR A 54 24.57 -6.29 -39.36
C THR A 54 23.85 -6.32 -40.72
N PRO A 55 24.05 -7.34 -41.57
CA PRO A 55 23.28 -7.45 -42.81
C PRO A 55 21.79 -7.68 -42.51
N GLU A 56 20.97 -6.95 -43.25
CA GLU A 56 19.50 -7.07 -43.33
C GLU A 56 19.11 -8.48 -43.78
N PRO A 57 18.17 -9.17 -43.10
CA PRO A 57 17.70 -10.46 -43.57
C PRO A 57 16.86 -10.28 -44.84
N GLU A 58 17.19 -11.04 -45.89
CA GLU A 58 16.46 -11.09 -47.15
C GLU A 58 14.98 -11.51 -46.92
N PRO A 59 14.02 -10.97 -47.69
CA PRO A 59 12.64 -11.42 -47.62
C PRO A 59 12.53 -12.86 -48.17
N SER A 60 12.21 -13.80 -47.28
CA SER A 60 11.83 -15.16 -47.68
C SER A 60 10.50 -15.14 -48.42
N THR A 61 10.52 -15.31 -49.73
CA THR A 61 9.33 -15.66 -50.53
C THR A 61 9.01 -17.15 -50.33
N GLY A 62 8.49 -17.50 -49.17
CA GLY A 62 7.82 -18.77 -48.92
C GLY A 62 6.31 -18.56 -49.03
N GLY A 63 5.70 -19.00 -50.12
CA GLY A 63 4.24 -18.98 -50.26
C GLY A 63 3.59 -19.92 -49.22
N PRO A 64 2.39 -19.59 -48.69
CA PRO A 64 1.68 -20.53 -47.85
C PRO A 64 1.16 -21.67 -48.71
N GLU A 65 1.68 -22.89 -48.51
CA GLU A 65 0.92 -24.09 -48.82
C GLU A 65 -0.35 -24.09 -47.96
N ALA A 66 -1.50 -24.24 -48.59
CA ALA A 66 -2.78 -24.33 -47.90
C ALA A 66 -2.78 -25.56 -46.99
N PRO A 67 -3.23 -25.46 -45.72
CA PRO A 67 -3.41 -26.63 -44.89
C PRO A 67 -4.53 -27.52 -45.47
N SER A 68 -4.17 -28.78 -45.65
CA SER A 68 -5.04 -29.90 -46.00
C SER A 68 -6.18 -30.05 -44.98
N ASP A 69 -7.37 -30.39 -45.49
CA ASP A 69 -8.60 -30.71 -44.74
C ASP A 69 -8.32 -31.45 -43.42
N ALA A 70 -8.64 -30.80 -42.30
CA ALA A 70 -8.81 -31.45 -41.02
C ALA A 70 -10.31 -31.82 -40.86
N PRO A 71 -10.66 -33.03 -40.39
CA PRO A 71 -12.06 -33.38 -40.17
C PRO A 71 -12.68 -32.45 -39.13
N ALA A 72 -13.90 -31.99 -39.42
CA ALA A 72 -14.68 -31.14 -38.52
C ALA A 72 -14.89 -31.85 -37.15
N PRO A 73 -14.84 -31.11 -36.03
CA PRO A 73 -15.14 -31.67 -34.72
C PRO A 73 -16.60 -32.12 -34.65
N ASP A 74 -16.82 -33.30 -34.05
CA ASP A 74 -18.14 -33.85 -33.73
C ASP A 74 -18.93 -32.86 -32.84
N GLU A 75 -20.01 -32.27 -33.37
CA GLU A 75 -20.95 -31.40 -32.64
C GLU A 75 -21.91 -32.20 -31.74
N SER A 76 -21.36 -33.02 -30.86
CA SER A 76 -22.16 -33.70 -29.83
C SER A 76 -21.41 -33.75 -28.50
N SER A 77 -21.05 -32.57 -28.00
CA SER A 77 -20.94 -32.40 -26.55
C SER A 77 -22.33 -32.00 -26.03
N PRO A 78 -22.88 -32.68 -25.00
CA PRO A 78 -24.06 -32.17 -24.33
C PRO A 78 -23.74 -30.75 -23.83
N SER A 79 -24.52 -29.78 -24.28
CA SER A 79 -24.47 -28.44 -23.71
C SER A 79 -24.79 -28.59 -22.22
N PRO A 80 -24.00 -28.02 -21.29
CA PRO A 80 -24.43 -27.94 -19.90
C PRO A 80 -25.77 -27.21 -19.89
N ASP A 81 -26.77 -27.82 -19.26
CA ASP A 81 -28.06 -27.21 -19.08
C ASP A 81 -27.87 -26.01 -18.13
N PRO A 82 -28.13 -24.77 -18.58
CA PRO A 82 -27.97 -23.60 -17.71
C PRO A 82 -28.94 -23.62 -16.51
N GLU A 83 -29.90 -24.53 -16.49
CA GLU A 83 -30.89 -24.68 -15.43
C GLU A 83 -30.40 -25.52 -14.22
N ASP A 84 -29.24 -26.19 -14.30
CA ASP A 84 -28.72 -27.06 -13.22
C ASP A 84 -27.64 -26.40 -12.30
N GLU A 85 -27.19 -25.19 -12.64
CA GLU A 85 -26.26 -24.38 -11.81
C GLU A 85 -26.94 -23.20 -11.11
N ALA A 86 -28.25 -22.99 -11.35
CA ALA A 86 -29.08 -22.01 -10.65
C ALA A 86 -29.75 -22.62 -9.40
N ALA A 87 -29.08 -23.57 -8.74
CA ALA A 87 -29.24 -23.61 -7.30
C ALA A 87 -28.57 -22.34 -6.81
N ASP A 88 -29.37 -21.27 -6.69
CA ASP A 88 -29.07 -20.10 -5.89
C ASP A 88 -28.70 -20.62 -4.49
N ALA A 89 -27.44 -21.02 -4.33
CA ALA A 89 -26.75 -20.79 -3.10
C ALA A 89 -26.68 -19.27 -3.03
N ASP A 90 -27.75 -18.68 -2.50
CA ASP A 90 -27.63 -17.55 -1.60
C ASP A 90 -26.59 -18.00 -0.57
N VAL A 91 -25.31 -17.91 -0.95
CA VAL A 91 -24.21 -17.92 -0.02
C VAL A 91 -24.48 -16.65 0.73
N ASP A 92 -25.09 -16.81 1.90
CA ASP A 92 -25.17 -15.78 2.91
C ASP A 92 -23.71 -15.44 3.19
N LEU A 93 -23.19 -14.45 2.46
CA LEU A 93 -21.92 -13.79 2.71
C LEU A 93 -22.14 -12.89 3.92
N ASP A 94 -22.76 -13.41 4.97
CA ASP A 94 -22.79 -12.76 6.26
C ASP A 94 -21.37 -12.96 6.76
N PRO A 95 -20.53 -11.92 6.67
CA PRO A 95 -19.15 -12.10 7.01
C PRO A 95 -19.08 -12.41 8.50
N ASP A 96 -18.35 -13.46 8.87
CA ASP A 96 -17.99 -13.75 10.27
C ASP A 96 -17.02 -12.68 10.85
N PHE A 97 -16.98 -11.47 10.29
CA PHE A 97 -16.21 -10.35 10.82
C PHE A 97 -17.11 -9.32 11.48
N ASP A 98 -16.64 -8.77 12.59
CA ASP A 98 -17.33 -7.70 13.29
C ASP A 98 -17.36 -6.43 12.42
N VAL A 99 -18.57 -6.01 12.05
CA VAL A 99 -18.79 -4.73 11.35
C VAL A 99 -18.83 -3.62 12.38
N LEU A 100 -17.85 -2.72 12.31
CA LEU A 100 -17.79 -1.52 13.15
C LEU A 100 -18.57 -0.36 12.54
N ASP A 101 -19.00 0.58 13.39
CA ASP A 101 -19.55 1.84 12.93
C ASP A 101 -18.51 2.62 12.11
N PRO A 102 -18.91 3.35 11.05
CA PRO A 102 -18.00 4.19 10.29
C PRO A 102 -17.34 5.26 11.16
N VAL A 103 -16.05 5.52 10.90
CA VAL A 103 -15.29 6.60 11.53
C VAL A 103 -15.01 7.73 10.53
N GLU A 104 -14.74 8.93 11.05
CA GLU A 104 -14.31 10.07 10.23
C GLU A 104 -12.92 9.82 9.64
N LEU A 105 -12.61 10.48 8.51
CA LEU A 105 -11.36 10.25 7.76
C LEU A 105 -10.09 10.65 8.52
N ASP A 106 -10.19 11.58 9.48
CA ASP A 106 -9.10 12.05 10.32
C ASP A 106 -9.07 11.39 11.71
N GLU A 107 -9.96 10.42 11.96
CA GLU A 107 -10.02 9.65 13.20
C GLU A 107 -9.40 8.26 13.03
N ASP A 108 -8.86 7.72 14.12
CA ASP A 108 -8.34 6.35 14.13
C ASP A 108 -9.48 5.34 14.32
N ALA A 109 -9.57 4.34 13.45
CA ALA A 109 -10.41 3.15 13.63
C ALA A 109 -9.74 2.18 14.60
N LYS A 110 -10.48 1.71 15.62
CA LYS A 110 -9.96 0.78 16.64
C LYS A 110 -10.73 -0.53 16.59
N PHE A 111 -9.97 -1.62 16.51
CA PHE A 111 -10.49 -2.98 16.48
C PHE A 111 -10.26 -3.64 17.85
N GLU A 112 -11.12 -4.59 18.24
CA GLU A 112 -11.08 -5.20 19.58
C GLU A 112 -9.86 -6.11 19.80
N ASP A 113 -9.26 -6.58 18.72
CA ASP A 113 -8.05 -7.42 18.68
C ASP A 113 -6.75 -6.63 18.93
N GLY A 114 -6.84 -5.31 19.15
CA GLY A 114 -5.70 -4.43 19.38
C GLY A 114 -5.04 -3.93 18.10
N VAL A 115 -5.69 -4.08 16.94
CA VAL A 115 -5.32 -3.36 15.72
C VAL A 115 -5.93 -1.96 15.73
N GLN A 116 -5.16 -0.98 15.28
CA GLN A 116 -5.63 0.37 15.00
C GLN A 116 -5.27 0.73 13.56
N ALA A 117 -6.21 1.32 12.82
CA ALA A 117 -5.97 1.79 11.47
C ALA A 117 -6.29 3.28 11.35
N ARG A 118 -5.49 4.01 10.57
CA ARG A 118 -5.77 5.41 10.26
C ARG A 118 -5.44 5.74 8.82
N LEU A 119 -6.19 6.66 8.25
CA LEU A 119 -5.93 7.20 6.93
C LEU A 119 -4.91 8.33 7.01
N VAL A 120 -3.75 8.12 6.41
CA VAL A 120 -2.64 9.09 6.43
C VAL A 120 -2.73 10.08 5.28
N ALA A 121 -3.09 9.60 4.09
CA ALA A 121 -3.14 10.43 2.90
C ALA A 121 -4.12 9.91 1.85
N LEU A 122 -4.72 10.86 1.13
CA LEU A 122 -5.50 10.66 -0.09
C LEU A 122 -4.95 11.59 -1.16
N GLU A 123 -4.34 11.02 -2.19
CA GLU A 123 -3.67 11.80 -3.23
C GLU A 123 -4.19 11.44 -4.61
N ARG A 124 -4.56 12.43 -5.40
CA ARG A 124 -4.83 12.21 -6.82
C ARG A 124 -3.51 12.01 -7.55
N THR A 125 -3.40 10.93 -8.32
CA THR A 125 -2.21 10.59 -9.10
C THR A 125 -2.58 10.02 -10.46
N GLU A 126 -1.61 9.83 -11.34
CA GLU A 126 -1.76 9.01 -12.54
C GLU A 126 -1.33 7.57 -12.21
N VAL A 127 -2.24 6.63 -12.44
CA VAL A 127 -2.00 5.20 -12.28
C VAL A 127 -1.76 4.56 -13.65
N GLY A 128 -0.72 3.72 -13.70
CA GLY A 128 -0.39 2.91 -14.87
C GLY A 128 -0.94 1.49 -14.75
N ALA A 129 -1.22 0.85 -15.88
CA ALA A 129 -1.59 -0.55 -15.97
C ALA A 129 -0.34 -1.44 -16.09
N LYS A 130 -0.29 -2.50 -15.30
CA LYS A 130 0.74 -3.55 -15.28
C LYS A 130 0.22 -4.90 -15.78
N GLY A 131 -1.09 -5.15 -15.73
CA GLY A 131 -1.71 -6.43 -16.08
C GLY A 131 -2.89 -6.32 -17.04
N PRO A 132 -3.33 -7.45 -17.63
CA PRO A 132 -4.57 -7.50 -18.39
C PRO A 132 -5.76 -7.12 -17.49
N GLY A 133 -6.66 -6.28 -18.00
CA GLY A 133 -7.82 -5.78 -17.26
C GLY A 133 -7.58 -4.47 -16.48
N GLU A 134 -6.34 -4.00 -16.38
CA GLU A 134 -6.04 -2.72 -15.73
C GLU A 134 -6.16 -1.53 -16.70
N THR A 135 -6.58 -0.36 -16.19
CA THR A 135 -6.76 0.87 -16.97
C THR A 135 -5.74 1.93 -16.57
N VAL A 136 -5.17 2.63 -17.56
CA VAL A 136 -4.31 3.80 -17.33
C VAL A 136 -5.17 5.06 -17.19
N GLY A 137 -4.85 5.92 -16.23
CA GLY A 137 -5.53 7.20 -16.09
C GLY A 137 -5.34 7.86 -14.73
N SER A 138 -6.23 8.79 -14.40
CA SER A 138 -6.28 9.38 -13.07
C SER A 138 -6.79 8.36 -12.05
N GLY A 139 -6.12 8.27 -10.92
CA GLY A 139 -6.51 7.44 -9.77
C GLY A 139 -6.30 8.18 -8.45
N VAL A 140 -6.65 7.49 -7.36
CA VAL A 140 -6.41 7.95 -5.99
C VAL A 140 -5.44 6.98 -5.33
N LEU A 141 -4.35 7.50 -4.79
CA LEU A 141 -3.46 6.76 -3.90
C LEU A 141 -3.95 6.95 -2.47
N VAL A 142 -4.27 5.85 -1.81
CA VAL A 142 -4.71 5.80 -0.42
C VAL A 142 -3.56 5.26 0.41
N THR A 143 -3.12 6.03 1.41
CA THR A 143 -2.11 5.57 2.38
C THR A 143 -2.79 5.30 3.71
N VAL A 144 -2.85 4.03 4.10
CA VAL A 144 -3.38 3.59 5.39
C VAL A 144 -2.21 3.15 6.27
N GLU A 145 -2.21 3.60 7.51
CA GLU A 145 -1.27 3.17 8.54
C GLU A 145 -2.00 2.22 9.49
N ILE A 146 -1.40 1.05 9.72
CA ILE A 146 -1.94 0.00 10.59
C ILE A 146 -0.95 -0.20 11.73
N GLU A 147 -1.43 -0.04 12.95
CA GLU A 147 -0.67 -0.19 14.18
C GLU A 147 -1.17 -1.41 14.96
N ASN A 148 -0.25 -2.28 15.36
CA ASN A 148 -0.52 -3.33 16.34
C ASN A 148 -0.19 -2.78 17.72
N THR A 149 -1.21 -2.61 18.55
CA THR A 149 -1.10 -2.04 19.90
C THR A 149 -0.88 -3.10 20.99
N THR A 150 -0.69 -4.37 20.60
CA THR A 150 -0.47 -5.51 21.50
C THR A 150 1.01 -5.90 21.58
N ASP A 151 1.33 -6.77 22.54
CA ASP A 151 2.67 -7.37 22.67
C ASP A 151 2.85 -8.64 21.79
N GLU A 152 1.79 -9.09 21.10
CA GLU A 152 1.79 -10.28 20.26
C GLU A 152 1.96 -9.89 18.80
N ALA A 153 2.65 -10.71 18.00
CA ALA A 153 2.81 -10.42 16.57
C ALA A 153 1.52 -10.72 15.81
N ILE A 154 1.08 -9.77 14.98
CA ILE A 154 -0.07 -9.91 14.07
C ILE A 154 0.44 -10.05 12.64
N SER A 155 -0.14 -10.98 11.88
CA SER A 155 0.17 -11.15 10.45
C SER A 155 -0.57 -10.11 9.62
N LEU A 156 0.12 -9.52 8.64
CA LEU A 156 -0.52 -8.61 7.68
C LEU A 156 -1.13 -9.34 6.49
N ASP A 157 -0.88 -10.65 6.34
CA ASP A 157 -1.45 -11.46 5.26
C ASP A 157 -2.98 -11.59 5.38
N GLU A 158 -3.52 -11.33 6.56
CA GLU A 158 -4.95 -11.41 6.89
C GLU A 158 -5.65 -10.04 6.78
N VAL A 159 -4.90 -8.97 6.47
CA VAL A 159 -5.44 -7.62 6.33
C VAL A 159 -5.96 -7.38 4.93
N VAL A 160 -7.24 -7.07 4.82
CA VAL A 160 -7.90 -6.68 3.57
C VAL A 160 -8.31 -5.21 3.66
N VAL A 161 -8.03 -4.45 2.59
CA VAL A 161 -8.48 -3.07 2.45
C VAL A 161 -9.35 -2.98 1.23
N ASP A 162 -10.63 -2.71 1.46
CA ASP A 162 -11.62 -2.56 0.40
C ASP A 162 -11.93 -1.08 0.16
N PHE A 163 -12.20 -0.74 -1.10
CA PHE A 163 -12.63 0.59 -1.51
C PHE A 163 -13.95 0.47 -2.28
N TYR A 164 -14.95 1.21 -1.84
CA TYR A 164 -16.29 1.24 -2.44
C TYR A 164 -16.53 2.62 -3.08
N ASP A 165 -17.28 2.64 -4.20
CA ASP A 165 -17.74 3.84 -4.91
C ASP A 165 -19.22 4.12 -4.62
#